data_AF-A0A1J5QYT9-F1
#
_entry.id   AF-A0A1J5QYT9-F1
#
_cell.length_a   1.000
_cell.length_b   1.000
_cell.length_c   1.000
_cell.angle_alpha   90.00
_cell.angle_beta   90.00
_cell.angle_gamma   90.00
#
_symmetry.space_group_name_H-M   'P 1'
#
loop_
_entity.id
_entity.type
_entity.pdbx_description
1 polymer ?
#
loop_
_entity_poly.entity_id
_entity_poly.type
_entity_poly.pdbx_seq_one_letter_code
_entity_poly.pdbx_strand_id
1 'polypeptide(L)'
;MTDADEVVELIGEIGRDVAPSRGSEERPTDGLGLEERRVHDALPVRAGAAPQLLAREAGLSEAEVRGALGTLELLGIAVRHGSGWRKADSHVR
;
A
#
# COMPACT_ATOMS: atom_id res chain seq x y z
N MET A 1 24.57 -0.31 -24.92
CA MET A 1 23.65 -0.05 -26.04
C MET A 1 23.25 -1.39 -26.61
N THR A 2 22.03 -1.84 -26.31
CA THR A 2 21.11 -2.54 -27.22
C THR A 2 19.79 -2.70 -26.50
N ASP A 3 18.80 -2.02 -27.06
CA ASP A 3 17.37 -2.07 -26.82
C ASP A 3 16.78 -3.49 -26.79
N ALA A 4 15.68 -3.62 -26.05
CA ALA A 4 14.54 -4.44 -26.44
C ALA A 4 13.30 -3.84 -25.76
N ASP A 5 12.76 -2.83 -26.43
CA ASP A 5 11.34 -2.49 -26.38
C ASP A 5 10.55 -3.69 -26.93
N GLU A 6 9.60 -4.22 -26.16
CA GLU A 6 8.44 -4.85 -26.78
C GLU A 6 7.24 -4.85 -25.84
N VAL A 7 6.20 -4.18 -26.33
CA VAL A 7 4.85 -4.04 -25.79
C VAL A 7 4.20 -5.42 -25.73
N VAL A 8 3.66 -5.81 -24.57
CA VAL A 8 2.71 -6.93 -24.48
C VAL A 8 1.39 -6.42 -23.94
N GLU A 9 0.57 -5.97 -24.89
CA GLU A 9 -0.88 -5.98 -24.77
C GLU A 9 -1.32 -7.41 -25.10
N LEU A 10 -1.87 -8.16 -24.14
CA LEU A 10 -2.67 -9.33 -24.49
C LEU A 10 -3.86 -9.50 -23.55
N ILE A 11 -5.00 -9.24 -24.16
CA ILE A 11 -6.36 -9.56 -23.74
C ILE A 11 -6.43 -11.01 -23.25
N GLY A 12 -7.13 -11.19 -22.13
CA GLY A 12 -7.32 -12.48 -21.48
C GLY A 12 -7.98 -13.53 -22.37
N GLU A 13 -7.38 -14.71 -22.35
CA GLU A 13 -8.05 -15.95 -22.75
C GLU A 13 -8.23 -16.82 -21.51
N ILE A 14 -9.49 -17.18 -21.28
CA ILE A 14 -9.97 -18.04 -20.20
C ILE A 14 -9.53 -19.47 -20.52
N GLY A 15 -8.65 -20.05 -19.70
CA GLY A 15 -8.21 -21.43 -19.88
C GLY A 15 -7.61 -21.99 -18.61
N ARG A 16 -8.28 -23.00 -18.05
CA ARG A 16 -7.90 -23.72 -16.83
C ARG A 16 -6.48 -24.27 -16.92
N ASP A 17 -5.62 -23.84 -16.02
CA ASP A 17 -4.58 -24.71 -15.47
C ASP A 17 -4.22 -24.23 -14.06
N VAL A 18 -4.55 -25.04 -13.05
CA VAL A 18 -4.19 -24.80 -11.66
C VAL A 18 -2.72 -25.18 -11.53
N ALA A 19 -1.84 -24.26 -11.90
CA ALA A 19 -0.44 -24.35 -11.52
C ALA A 19 -0.34 -24.01 -10.02
N PRO A 20 0.40 -24.79 -9.21
CA PRO A 20 0.56 -24.49 -7.79
C PRO A 20 1.23 -23.13 -7.68
N SER A 21 0.50 -22.14 -7.16
CA SER A 21 1.01 -20.78 -6.99
C SER A 21 2.34 -20.84 -6.26
N ARG A 22 3.40 -20.57 -7.02
CA ARG A 22 4.75 -20.34 -6.51
C ARG A 22 4.62 -19.32 -5.40
N GLY A 23 5.12 -19.68 -4.21
CA GLY A 23 4.89 -18.99 -2.95
C GLY A 23 4.77 -17.49 -3.12
N SER A 24 3.53 -16.99 -3.01
CA SER A 24 3.31 -15.57 -2.90
C SER A 24 3.91 -15.18 -1.56
N GLU A 25 5.05 -14.48 -1.56
CA GLU A 25 5.40 -13.66 -0.40
C GLU A 25 4.24 -12.70 -0.22
N GLU A 26 3.35 -13.00 0.73
CA GLU A 26 2.19 -12.18 1.04
C GLU A 26 2.71 -10.78 1.35
N ARG A 27 2.40 -9.81 0.48
CA ARG A 27 2.86 -8.45 0.74
C ARG A 27 2.11 -7.96 1.96
N PRO A 28 2.73 -7.15 2.84
CA PRO A 28 2.05 -6.60 4.02
C PRO A 28 0.75 -5.84 3.69
N THR A 29 0.57 -5.41 2.44
CA THR A 29 -0.63 -4.73 1.95
C THR A 29 -1.74 -5.67 1.45
N ASP A 30 -1.46 -6.95 1.23
CA ASP A 30 -2.41 -7.93 0.68
C ASP A 30 -3.50 -8.34 1.71
N GLY A 31 -3.23 -8.18 3.01
CA GLY A 31 -4.19 -8.41 4.10
C GLY A 31 -4.94 -7.18 4.61
N LEU A 32 -4.78 -6.01 3.98
CA LEU A 32 -5.42 -4.78 4.43
C LEU A 32 -6.92 -4.75 4.10
N GLY A 33 -7.71 -4.30 5.07
CA GLY A 33 -9.09 -3.88 4.83
C GLY A 33 -9.14 -2.63 3.94
N LEU A 34 -10.36 -2.29 3.51
CA LEU A 34 -10.58 -1.18 2.57
C LEU A 34 -10.12 0.16 3.15
N GLU A 35 -10.34 0.39 4.43
CA GLU A 35 -9.96 1.63 5.13
C GLU A 35 -8.45 1.75 5.26
N GLU A 36 -7.78 0.68 5.70
CA GLU A 36 -6.32 0.66 5.84
C GLU A 36 -5.63 0.84 4.49
N ARG A 37 -6.17 0.20 3.43
CA ARG A 37 -5.66 0.36 2.07
C ARG A 37 -5.74 1.82 1.61
N ARG A 38 -6.89 2.49 1.80
CA ARG A 38 -7.08 3.90 1.44
C ARG A 38 -6.15 4.82 2.20
N VAL A 39 -6.00 4.61 3.51
CA VAL A 39 -5.08 5.40 4.33
C VAL A 39 -3.64 5.18 3.91
N HIS A 40 -3.24 3.94 3.68
CA HIS A 40 -1.91 3.61 3.18
C HIS A 40 -1.64 4.29 1.83
N ASP A 41 -2.58 4.29 0.90
CA ASP A 41 -2.42 4.92 -0.42
C ASP A 41 -2.31 6.45 -0.32
N ALA A 42 -2.97 7.07 0.66
CA ALA A 42 -2.85 8.49 0.96
C ALA A 42 -1.54 8.88 1.67
N LEU A 43 -0.77 7.92 2.20
CA LEU A 43 0.46 8.24 2.93
C LEU A 43 1.54 8.78 1.98
N PRO A 44 2.11 9.96 2.30
CA PRO A 44 3.30 10.45 1.61
C PRO A 44 4.51 9.52 1.86
N VAL A 45 5.43 9.45 0.91
CA VAL A 45 6.66 8.66 1.03
C VAL A 45 7.75 9.43 1.80
N ARG A 46 7.91 10.73 1.50
CA ARG A 46 9.05 11.54 1.96
C ARG A 46 8.77 12.43 3.15
N ALA A 47 7.65 13.16 3.14
CA ALA A 47 7.25 14.05 4.23
C ALA A 47 6.18 13.38 5.10
N GLY A 48 5.98 13.82 6.34
CA GLY A 48 4.85 13.37 7.16
C GLY A 48 3.57 14.17 6.87
N ALA A 49 2.42 13.51 6.80
CA ALA A 49 1.10 14.13 6.67
C ALA A 49 0.29 14.01 7.98
N ALA A 50 -0.43 15.07 8.34
CA ALA A 50 -1.32 15.06 9.51
C ALA A 50 -2.54 14.15 9.27
N PRO A 51 -3.10 13.50 10.31
CA PRO A 51 -4.29 12.64 10.17
C PRO A 51 -5.47 13.34 9.50
N GLN A 52 -5.66 14.64 9.72
CA GLN A 52 -6.71 15.44 9.09
C GLN A 52 -6.58 15.48 7.57
N LEU A 53 -5.36 15.62 7.06
CA LEU A 53 -5.10 15.64 5.62
C LEU A 53 -5.34 14.26 5.02
N LEU A 54 -4.87 13.21 5.70
CA LEU A 54 -5.09 11.83 5.27
C LEU A 54 -6.57 11.45 5.24
N ALA A 55 -7.35 11.91 6.21
CA ALA A 55 -8.81 11.72 6.25
C ALA A 55 -9.50 12.32 5.02
N ARG A 56 -9.12 13.54 4.64
CA ARG A 56 -9.64 14.20 3.44
C ARG A 56 -9.29 13.44 2.17
N GLU A 57 -8.04 13.00 2.01
CA GLU A 57 -7.58 12.29 0.82
C GLU A 57 -8.16 10.87 0.72
N ALA A 58 -8.30 10.17 1.86
CA ALA A 58 -8.86 8.82 1.92
C ALA A 58 -10.40 8.79 1.87
N GLY A 59 -11.06 9.95 2.03
CA GLY A 59 -12.52 10.04 2.13
C GLY A 59 -13.06 9.37 3.39
N LEU A 60 -12.33 9.48 4.50
CA LEU A 60 -12.64 8.87 5.79
C LEU A 60 -12.74 9.93 6.89
N SER A 61 -13.31 9.56 8.03
CA SER A 61 -13.24 10.36 9.25
C SER A 61 -11.85 10.28 9.89
N GLU A 62 -11.51 11.27 10.72
CA GLU A 62 -10.23 11.23 11.46
C GLU A 62 -10.16 10.05 12.45
N ALA A 63 -11.30 9.54 12.92
CA ALA A 63 -11.34 8.39 13.83
C ALA A 63 -10.94 7.10 13.10
N GLU A 64 -11.53 6.85 11.92
CA GLU A 64 -11.20 5.73 11.03
C GLU A 64 -9.72 5.79 10.63
N VAL A 65 -9.24 6.98 10.22
CA VAL A 65 -7.82 7.16 9.88
C VAL A 65 -6.90 6.86 11.06
N ARG A 66 -7.21 7.31 12.28
CA ARG A 66 -6.38 7.00 13.45
C ARG A 66 -6.36 5.50 13.75
N GLY A 67 -7.50 4.82 13.62
CA GLY A 67 -7.57 3.36 13.77
C GLY A 67 -6.72 2.64 12.74
N ALA A 68 -6.91 2.96 11.46
CA ALA A 68 -6.14 2.41 10.35
C ALA A 68 -4.63 2.68 10.49
N LEU A 69 -4.22 3.89 10.88
CA LEU A 69 -2.80 4.21 11.10
C LEU A 69 -2.19 3.37 12.22
N GLY A 70 -2.95 3.04 13.28
CA GLY A 70 -2.50 2.11 14.32
C GLY A 70 -2.23 0.71 13.75
N THR A 71 -3.14 0.19 12.93
CA THR A 71 -2.94 -1.10 12.25
C THR A 71 -1.73 -1.07 11.30
N LEU A 72 -1.60 -0.03 10.48
CA LEU A 72 -0.50 0.13 9.53
C LEU A 72 0.87 0.29 10.23
N GLU A 73 0.90 0.93 11.40
CA GLU A 73 2.10 1.03 12.25
C GLU A 73 2.52 -0.34 12.80
N LEU A 74 1.55 -1.13 13.29
CA LEU A 74 1.79 -2.51 13.76
C LEU A 74 2.29 -3.43 12.64
N LEU A 75 1.80 -3.23 11.42
CA LEU A 75 2.26 -3.93 10.22
C LEU A 75 3.60 -3.40 9.69
N GLY A 76 4.13 -2.31 10.26
CA GLY A 76 5.42 -1.73 9.87
C GLY A 76 5.41 -1.06 8.50
N ILE A 77 4.25 -0.73 7.94
CA ILE A 77 4.11 -0.09 6.61
C ILE A 77 3.71 1.38 6.69
N ALA A 78 3.43 1.89 7.88
CA ALA A 78 3.33 3.32 8.18
C ALA A 78 4.19 3.66 9.40
N VAL A 79 4.80 4.84 9.40
CA VAL A 79 5.60 5.33 10.53
C VAL A 79 5.27 6.78 10.84
N ARG A 80 5.33 7.12 12.14
CA ARG A 80 5.26 8.51 12.59
C ARG A 80 6.50 9.27 12.14
N HIS A 81 6.29 10.48 11.63
CA HIS A 81 7.34 11.41 11.21
C HIS A 81 6.97 12.84 11.66
N GLY A 82 7.62 13.31 12.72
CA GLY A 82 7.23 14.55 13.39
C GLY A 82 5.83 14.43 13.99
N SER A 83 4.95 15.37 13.66
CA SER A 83 3.52 15.35 14.02
C SER A 83 2.63 14.59 13.04
N GLY A 84 3.19 14.07 11.94
CA GLY A 84 2.47 13.41 10.87
C GLY A 84 2.88 11.95 10.66
N TRP A 85 2.42 11.38 9.56
CA TRP A 85 2.62 10.00 9.15
C TRP A 85 3.14 9.90 7.73
N ARG A 86 3.98 8.91 7.47
CA ARG A 86 4.49 8.59 6.14
C ARG A 86 4.54 7.08 5.92
N LYS A 87 4.68 6.64 4.67
CA LYS A 87 4.96 5.23 4.36
C LYS A 87 6.28 4.83 5.00
N ALA A 88 6.30 3.64 5.59
CA ALA A 88 7.56 3.02 5.95
C ALA A 88 8.37 2.79 4.67
N ASP A 89 9.68 3.00 4.75
CA ASP A 89 10.54 2.62 3.63
C ASP A 89 10.55 1.09 3.57
N SER A 90 10.21 0.50 2.43
CA SER A 90 10.29 -0.95 2.24
C SER A 90 11.76 -1.45 2.19
N HIS A 91 12.73 -0.57 2.46
CA HIS A 91 14.16 -0.84 2.50
C HIS A 91 14.65 -1.45 3.82
N VAL A 92 14.00 -2.51 4.33
CA VAL A 92 14.57 -3.39 5.38
C VAL A 92 13.96 -4.78 5.15
N ARG A 93 14.65 -5.80 4.64
CA ARG A 93 16.08 -6.15 4.69
C ARG A 93 16.64 -6.58 3.35
#